data_AF-A0A7H9ST83-F1
#
_entry.id   AF-A0A7H9ST83-F1
#
_cell.length_a   1.000
_cell.length_b   1.000
_cell.length_c   1.000
_cell.angle_alpha   90.00
_cell.angle_beta   90.00
_cell.angle_gamma   90.00
#
_symmetry.space_group_name_H-M   'P 1'
#
loop_
_entity.id
_entity.type
_entity.pdbx_description
1 polymer ?
#
loop_
_entity_poly.entity_id
_entity_poly.type
_entity_poly.pdbx_seq_one_letter_code
_entity_poly.pdbx_strand_id
1 'polypeptide(L)'
;AIELYAKKVTSAPMSKSLINKTVHENSTLQSTTEMPDYLKAKLYRDILHSHEMGAHAKTKESSNWYDPEYGVNKIRRGKFAFHVDVATAYKIIADKFTEKEICDLTEIQLFPPQKMVNIVQKGSPLRKMITYGLRRLAETGLTDYQRKVWHSPKPRCVKQIHIADLSVDLETFASALFILIFGYAASLLVLSIEIIQHKLWQRF
;
A
#
# COMPACT_ATOMS: atom_id res chain seq x y z
N ALA A 1 20.07 7.59 4.47
CA ALA A 1 19.24 6.58 3.80
C ALA A 1 18.51 5.80 4.87
N ILE A 2 17.18 5.82 4.89
CA ILE A 2 16.38 5.05 5.84
C ILE A 2 16.12 3.70 5.20
N GLU A 3 16.71 2.63 5.75
CA GLU A 3 16.45 1.27 5.28
C GLU A 3 15.01 0.88 5.61
N LEU A 4 14.18 0.73 4.58
CA LEU A 4 12.80 0.25 4.68
C LEU A 4 12.78 -1.29 4.79
N TYR A 5 13.34 -1.86 5.85
CA TYR A 5 13.09 -3.27 6.15
C TYR A 5 11.77 -3.41 6.91
N ALA A 6 10.85 -4.18 6.32
CA ALA A 6 9.59 -4.54 6.96
C ALA A 6 9.88 -5.31 8.25
N LYS A 7 9.67 -4.67 9.41
CA LYS A 7 9.74 -5.33 10.71
C LYS A 7 8.65 -6.39 10.75
N LYS A 8 9.07 -7.66 10.82
CA LYS A 8 8.20 -8.83 10.91
C LYS A 8 7.22 -8.67 12.08
N VAL A 9 5.93 -8.58 11.78
CA VAL A 9 4.89 -8.42 12.80
C VAL A 9 4.55 -9.81 13.34
N THR A 10 4.81 -10.01 14.61
CA THR A 10 4.42 -11.22 15.36
C THR A 10 3.01 -11.01 15.90
N SER A 11 2.08 -11.83 15.42
CA SER A 11 0.65 -11.94 15.78
C SER A 11 -0.32 -10.99 15.05
N ALA A 12 -1.26 -11.62 14.35
CA ALA A 12 -2.55 -11.07 13.95
C ALA A 12 -3.61 -11.84 14.76
N PRO A 13 -4.63 -11.18 15.33
CA PRO A 13 -5.70 -11.88 16.04
C PRO A 13 -6.60 -12.60 15.02
N MET A 14 -6.58 -13.94 15.05
CA MET A 14 -7.46 -14.78 14.25
C MET A 14 -8.84 -14.89 14.93
N SER A 15 -9.89 -14.67 14.15
CA SER A 15 -11.28 -14.95 14.53
C SER A 15 -11.44 -16.45 14.84
N LYS A 16 -11.83 -16.76 16.07
CA LYS A 16 -12.12 -18.12 16.52
C LYS A 16 -13.49 -18.55 16.00
N SER A 17 -13.53 -19.34 14.94
CA SER A 17 -14.70 -20.19 14.68
C SER A 17 -14.32 -21.45 13.92
N LEU A 18 -14.63 -22.59 14.55
CA LEU A 18 -14.76 -23.92 13.98
C LEU A 18 -13.50 -24.79 13.86
N ILE A 19 -12.95 -25.21 15.01
CA ILE A 19 -12.24 -26.49 15.12
C ILE A 19 -13.07 -27.35 16.07
N ASN A 20 -13.67 -28.42 15.54
CA ASN A 20 -13.98 -29.65 16.28
C ASN A 20 -14.47 -30.72 15.30
N LYS A 21 -13.58 -31.65 14.94
CA LYS A 21 -13.89 -33.08 14.92
C LYS A 21 -12.59 -33.88 14.80
N THR A 22 -12.26 -34.53 15.91
CA THR A 22 -11.32 -35.63 16.06
C THR A 22 -11.78 -36.85 15.27
N VAL A 23 -10.88 -37.57 14.61
CA VAL A 23 -11.04 -39.02 14.37
C VAL A 23 -9.68 -39.70 14.45
N HIS A 24 -9.68 -40.78 15.21
CA HIS A 24 -8.58 -41.64 15.60
C HIS A 24 -7.93 -42.41 14.44
N GLU A 25 -6.66 -42.71 14.71
CA GLU A 25 -5.77 -43.73 14.15
C GLU A 25 -6.42 -45.11 14.02
N ASN A 26 -6.17 -45.81 12.89
CA ASN A 26 -5.50 -47.12 12.88
C ASN A 26 -5.55 -47.83 11.51
N SER A 27 -4.49 -48.61 11.29
CA SER A 27 -4.35 -49.83 10.48
C SER A 27 -4.00 -49.76 8.97
N THR A 28 -2.91 -50.47 8.70
CA THR A 28 -2.19 -50.82 7.47
C THR A 28 -2.93 -51.78 6.54
N LEU A 29 -2.82 -51.62 5.22
CA LEU A 29 -2.61 -52.72 4.26
C LEU A 29 -2.15 -52.20 2.88
N GLN A 30 -1.16 -52.86 2.30
CA GLN A 30 -0.55 -52.57 1.00
C GLN A 30 -1.19 -53.48 -0.07
N SER A 31 -1.77 -52.92 -1.13
CA SER A 31 -2.14 -53.68 -2.34
C SER A 31 -2.26 -52.74 -3.55
N THR A 32 -1.52 -53.06 -4.61
CA THR A 32 -1.52 -52.37 -5.91
C THR A 32 -2.91 -52.47 -6.55
N THR A 33 -3.70 -51.41 -6.44
CA THR A 33 -4.95 -51.23 -7.16
C THR A 33 -4.86 -49.89 -7.88
N GLU A 34 -5.03 -49.87 -9.20
CA GLU A 34 -5.11 -48.61 -9.94
C GLU A 34 -6.20 -47.74 -9.33
N MET A 35 -5.80 -46.56 -8.87
CA MET A 35 -6.66 -45.65 -8.14
C MET A 35 -7.82 -45.20 -9.04
N PRO A 36 -9.09 -45.33 -8.60
CA PRO A 36 -10.21 -44.82 -9.37
C PRO A 36 -10.06 -43.31 -9.60
N ASP A 37 -10.44 -42.83 -10.78
CA ASP A 37 -10.13 -41.47 -11.27
C ASP A 37 -10.54 -40.35 -10.30
N TYR A 38 -11.61 -40.57 -9.52
CA TYR A 38 -12.05 -39.63 -8.49
C TYR A 38 -11.02 -39.45 -7.36
N LEU A 39 -10.32 -40.51 -6.99
CA LEU A 39 -9.36 -40.54 -5.89
C LEU A 39 -8.02 -39.96 -6.33
N LYS A 40 -7.66 -40.18 -7.61
CA LYS A 40 -6.52 -39.51 -8.25
C LYS A 40 -6.75 -38.00 -8.37
N ALA A 41 -7.96 -37.57 -8.75
CA ALA A 41 -8.33 -36.16 -8.79
C ALA A 41 -8.32 -35.52 -7.39
N LYS A 42 -8.77 -36.23 -6.36
CA LYS A 42 -8.71 -35.77 -4.97
C LYS A 42 -7.27 -35.60 -4.49
N LEU A 43 -6.43 -36.62 -4.73
CA LEU A 43 -5.00 -36.56 -4.40
C LEU A 43 -4.29 -35.41 -5.12
N TYR A 44 -4.59 -35.18 -6.39
CA TYR A 44 -4.04 -34.04 -7.14
C TYR A 44 -4.47 -32.70 -6.54
N ARG A 45 -5.74 -32.54 -6.13
CA ARG A 45 -6.20 -31.32 -5.44
C ARG A 45 -5.51 -31.13 -4.10
N ASP A 46 -5.35 -32.20 -3.32
CA ASP A 46 -4.70 -32.14 -2.01
C ASP A 46 -3.21 -31.79 -2.14
N ILE A 47 -2.52 -32.35 -3.14
CA ILE A 47 -1.13 -31.99 -3.47
C ILE A 47 -1.03 -30.55 -3.97
N LEU A 48 -1.95 -30.10 -4.84
CA LEU A 48 -1.95 -28.72 -5.33
C LEU A 48 -2.17 -27.72 -4.19
N HIS A 49 -3.12 -28.00 -3.31
CA HIS A 49 -3.36 -27.21 -2.10
C HIS A 49 -2.15 -27.21 -1.15
N SER A 50 -1.43 -28.33 -1.03
CA SER A 50 -0.21 -28.40 -0.23
C SER A 50 0.95 -27.58 -0.82
N HIS A 51 0.99 -27.43 -2.15
CA HIS A 51 2.00 -26.62 -2.83
C HIS A 51 1.64 -25.13 -2.80
N GLU A 52 0.35 -24.79 -2.95
CA GLU A 52 -0.16 -23.42 -2.76
C GLU A 52 0.01 -22.93 -1.31
N MET A 53 -0.14 -23.82 -0.33
CA MET A 53 0.04 -23.50 1.10
C MET A 53 1.46 -23.76 1.64
N GLY A 54 2.37 -24.27 0.80
CA GLY A 54 3.75 -24.57 1.16
C GLY A 54 3.88 -25.68 2.20
N ALA A 55 4.00 -26.93 1.78
CA ALA A 55 4.26 -28.09 2.64
C ALA A 55 5.60 -28.04 3.43
N HIS A 56 6.44 -27.03 3.19
CA HIS A 56 7.64 -26.71 3.98
C HIS A 56 7.50 -25.46 4.86
N ALA A 57 6.30 -24.88 4.96
CA ALA A 57 6.00 -23.84 5.91
C ALA A 57 6.03 -24.45 7.31
N LYS A 58 7.22 -24.46 7.94
CA LYS A 58 7.33 -24.62 9.40
C LYS A 58 6.21 -23.80 10.03
N THR A 59 5.35 -24.44 10.83
CA THR A 59 4.19 -23.84 11.49
C THR A 59 4.63 -22.56 12.20
N LYS A 60 4.46 -21.45 11.51
CA LYS A 60 4.80 -20.13 12.00
C LYS A 60 3.46 -19.47 12.18
N GLU A 61 3.02 -19.38 13.43
CA GLU A 61 1.74 -18.75 13.80
C GLU A 61 1.63 -17.27 13.36
N SER A 62 2.68 -16.69 12.78
CA SER A 62 2.64 -15.38 12.12
C SER A 62 2.58 -15.52 10.60
N SER A 63 1.38 -15.38 10.05
CA SER A 63 1.16 -15.03 8.64
C SER A 63 1.47 -13.55 8.44
N ASN A 64 2.20 -13.20 7.38
CA ASN A 64 2.47 -11.80 7.01
C ASN A 64 1.30 -11.14 6.26
N TRP A 65 0.13 -11.78 6.25
CA TRP A 65 -1.04 -11.35 5.52
C TRP A 65 -2.00 -10.63 6.46
N TYR A 66 -2.58 -9.53 5.96
CA TYR A 66 -3.65 -8.82 6.62
C TYR A 66 -4.85 -8.80 5.68
N ASP A 67 -6.04 -8.78 6.27
CA ASP A 67 -7.25 -8.43 5.54
C ASP A 67 -7.08 -7.04 4.89
N PRO A 68 -7.56 -6.82 3.64
CA PRO A 68 -7.44 -5.54 2.96
C PRO A 68 -7.93 -4.36 3.79
N GLU A 69 -9.06 -4.49 4.50
CA GLU A 69 -9.60 -3.39 5.29
C GLU A 69 -8.70 -3.04 6.48
N TYR A 70 -8.21 -4.08 7.16
CA TYR A 70 -7.29 -3.90 8.29
C TYR A 70 -5.94 -3.34 7.84
N GLY A 71 -5.39 -3.88 6.75
CA GLY A 71 -4.11 -3.47 6.18
C GLY A 71 -4.13 -2.01 5.72
N VAL A 72 -5.17 -1.60 4.99
CA VAL A 72 -5.34 -0.21 4.52
C VAL A 72 -5.52 0.74 5.71
N ASN A 73 -6.35 0.39 6.70
CA ASN A 73 -6.51 1.21 7.91
C ASN A 73 -5.20 1.38 8.70
N LYS A 74 -4.30 0.40 8.65
CA LYS A 74 -3.00 0.47 9.32
C LYS A 74 -2.06 1.50 8.69
N ILE A 75 -2.23 1.80 7.40
CA ILE A 75 -1.42 2.82 6.68
C ILE A 75 -1.62 4.20 7.32
N ARG A 76 -2.82 4.51 7.82
CA ARG A 76 -3.16 5.81 8.45
C ARG A 76 -2.28 6.18 9.64
N ARG A 77 -1.76 5.17 10.37
CA ARG A 77 -0.87 5.40 11.53
C ARG A 77 0.56 5.75 11.11
N GLY A 78 0.86 5.77 9.82
CA GLY A 78 2.19 5.94 9.27
C GLY A 78 3.12 4.76 9.54
N LYS A 79 4.35 4.84 9.02
CA LYS A 79 5.43 3.84 9.22
C LYS A 79 5.06 2.41 8.78
N PHE A 80 4.05 2.25 7.93
CA PHE A 80 3.61 0.96 7.39
C PHE A 80 3.29 1.12 5.91
N ALA A 81 3.83 0.21 5.10
CA ALA A 81 3.47 0.07 3.69
C ALA A 81 2.71 -1.24 3.52
N PHE A 82 1.61 -1.19 2.79
CA PHE A 82 0.76 -2.36 2.56
C PHE A 82 0.64 -2.62 1.07
N HIS A 83 0.94 -3.85 0.66
CA HIS A 83 0.75 -4.30 -0.72
C HIS A 83 -0.61 -4.97 -0.83
N VAL A 84 -1.45 -4.45 -1.72
CA VAL A 84 -2.81 -4.92 -1.95
C VAL A 84 -3.21 -4.61 -3.39
N ASP A 85 -4.20 -5.33 -3.89
CA ASP A 85 -4.82 -5.00 -5.18
C ASP A 85 -5.36 -3.57 -5.19
N VAL A 86 -5.03 -2.85 -6.25
CA VAL A 86 -5.29 -1.41 -6.38
C VAL A 86 -6.80 -1.13 -6.43
N ALA A 87 -7.59 -1.97 -7.09
CA ALA A 87 -9.03 -1.77 -7.17
C ALA A 87 -9.71 -1.92 -5.81
N THR A 88 -9.26 -2.90 -5.02
CA THR A 88 -9.73 -3.10 -3.65
C THR A 88 -9.31 -1.94 -2.74
N ALA A 89 -8.05 -1.51 -2.84
CA ALA A 89 -7.50 -0.44 -2.02
C ALA A 89 -8.20 0.91 -2.29
N TYR A 90 -8.36 1.29 -3.56
CA TYR A 90 -9.00 2.57 -3.91
C TYR A 90 -10.43 2.67 -3.40
N LYS A 91 -11.18 1.56 -3.42
CA LYS A 91 -12.52 1.53 -2.82
C LYS A 91 -12.47 1.84 -1.32
N ILE A 92 -11.63 1.11 -0.56
CA ILE A 92 -11.52 1.29 0.88
C ILE A 92 -11.02 2.69 1.24
N ILE A 93 -10.06 3.22 0.48
CA ILE A 93 -9.52 4.58 0.68
C ILE A 93 -10.61 5.62 0.41
N ALA A 94 -11.35 5.51 -0.70
CA ALA A 94 -12.43 6.42 -1.03
C ALA A 94 -13.54 6.44 0.04
N ASP A 95 -13.82 5.28 0.65
CA ASP A 95 -14.89 5.14 1.64
C ASP A 95 -14.47 5.57 3.06
N LYS A 96 -13.20 5.36 3.45
CA LYS A 96 -12.75 5.50 4.86
C LYS A 96 -11.77 6.66 5.12
N PHE A 97 -11.12 7.20 4.10
CA PHE A 97 -10.07 8.21 4.28
C PHE A 97 -10.63 9.61 4.06
N THR A 98 -10.11 10.56 4.83
CA THR A 98 -10.37 11.99 4.62
C THR A 98 -9.60 12.53 3.41
N GLU A 99 -10.04 13.63 2.84
CA GLU A 99 -9.36 14.25 1.68
C GLU A 99 -7.88 14.57 1.97
N LYS A 100 -7.58 15.02 3.20
CA LYS A 100 -6.20 15.25 3.66
C LYS A 100 -5.37 13.97 3.66
N GLU A 101 -5.89 12.90 4.25
CA GLU A 101 -5.21 11.60 4.29
C GLU A 101 -4.99 11.01 2.88
N ILE A 102 -5.92 11.25 1.94
CA ILE A 102 -5.77 10.84 0.54
C ILE A 102 -4.62 11.61 -0.12
N CYS A 103 -4.49 12.91 0.15
CA CYS A 103 -3.41 13.75 -0.38
C CYS A 103 -2.03 13.39 0.21
N ASP A 104 -1.99 12.94 1.46
CA ASP A 104 -0.76 12.51 2.14
C ASP A 104 -0.34 11.09 1.75
N LEU A 105 -1.26 10.29 1.18
CA LEU A 105 -1.00 8.91 0.79
C LEU A 105 -0.10 8.85 -0.45
N THR A 106 0.92 7.98 -0.39
CA THR A 106 1.81 7.71 -1.52
C THR A 106 1.59 6.29 -2.03
N GLU A 107 1.39 6.17 -3.34
CA GLU A 107 1.27 4.90 -4.04
C GLU A 107 2.61 4.56 -4.71
N ILE A 108 3.09 3.34 -4.49
CA ILE A 108 4.32 2.83 -5.10
C ILE A 108 3.96 1.61 -5.93
N GLN A 109 4.22 1.67 -7.24
CA GLN A 109 3.99 0.55 -8.13
C GLN A 109 5.13 -0.48 -7.98
N LEU A 110 4.84 -1.60 -7.32
CA LEU A 110 5.81 -2.66 -7.08
C LEU A 110 6.05 -3.55 -8.31
N PHE A 111 4.98 -3.82 -9.07
CA PHE A 111 5.04 -4.66 -10.26
C PHE A 111 4.48 -3.91 -11.49
N PRO A 112 5.10 -4.09 -12.67
CA PRO A 112 4.54 -3.54 -13.90
C PRO A 112 3.20 -4.20 -14.23
N PRO A 113 2.30 -3.49 -14.93
CA PRO A 113 1.00 -4.03 -15.31
C PRO A 113 1.18 -5.27 -16.20
N GLN A 114 0.64 -6.40 -15.75
CA GLN A 114 0.68 -7.65 -16.50
C GLN A 114 -0.42 -7.68 -17.56
N LYS A 115 -0.07 -8.12 -18.77
CA LYS A 115 -1.04 -8.33 -19.85
C LYS A 115 -1.82 -9.61 -19.57
N MET A 116 -3.10 -9.47 -19.24
CA MET A 116 -3.99 -10.62 -19.13
C MET A 116 -4.39 -11.13 -20.51
N VAL A 117 -4.40 -12.45 -20.67
CA VAL A 117 -4.79 -13.12 -21.90
C VAL A 117 -5.82 -14.18 -21.60
N ASN A 118 -6.66 -14.49 -22.59
CA ASN A 118 -7.64 -15.57 -22.45
C ASN A 118 -6.94 -16.92 -22.53
N ILE A 119 -7.24 -17.78 -21.57
CA ILE A 119 -6.73 -19.15 -21.52
C ILE A 119 -7.71 -20.04 -22.27
N VAL A 120 -7.22 -20.78 -23.27
CA VAL A 120 -8.01 -21.70 -24.09
C VAL A 120 -7.23 -23.01 -24.25
N GLN A 121 -7.91 -24.16 -24.27
CA GLN A 121 -7.29 -25.47 -24.48
C GLN A 121 -6.51 -25.50 -25.80
N LYS A 122 -5.34 -26.16 -25.79
CA LYS A 122 -4.52 -26.37 -26.99
C LYS A 122 -5.34 -27.12 -28.05
N GLY A 123 -5.40 -26.57 -29.25
CA GLY A 123 -6.18 -27.14 -30.37
C GLY A 123 -7.67 -26.81 -30.36
N SER A 124 -8.17 -26.03 -29.41
CA SER A 124 -9.60 -25.67 -29.36
C SER A 124 -10.02 -24.87 -30.60
N PRO A 125 -11.15 -25.22 -31.25
CA PRO A 125 -11.69 -24.45 -32.37
C PRO A 125 -12.13 -23.04 -31.95
N LEU A 126 -12.41 -22.81 -30.66
CA LEU A 126 -12.88 -21.52 -30.15
C LEU A 126 -11.79 -20.46 -30.04
N ARG A 127 -10.50 -20.83 -30.12
CA ARG A 127 -9.37 -19.92 -29.93
C ARG A 127 -9.48 -18.67 -30.81
N LYS A 128 -9.80 -18.84 -32.10
CA LYS A 128 -9.93 -17.72 -33.03
C LYS A 128 -11.13 -16.84 -32.69
N MET A 129 -12.30 -17.44 -32.49
CA MET A 129 -13.54 -16.72 -32.18
C MET A 129 -13.41 -15.87 -30.92
N ILE A 130 -12.87 -16.44 -29.83
CA ILE A 130 -12.63 -15.72 -28.58
C ILE A 130 -11.62 -14.59 -28.80
N THR A 131 -10.53 -14.84 -29.52
CA THR A 131 -9.50 -13.80 -29.77
C THR A 131 -10.07 -12.63 -30.56
N TYR A 132 -10.80 -12.88 -31.65
CA TYR A 132 -11.44 -11.82 -32.44
C TYR A 132 -12.53 -11.09 -31.64
N GLY A 133 -13.33 -11.82 -30.86
CA GLY A 133 -14.35 -11.26 -29.98
C GLY A 133 -13.76 -10.28 -28.97
N LEU A 134 -12.73 -10.68 -28.21
CA LEU A 134 -12.09 -9.78 -27.25
C LEU A 134 -11.37 -8.61 -27.89
N ARG A 135 -10.78 -8.79 -29.08
CA ARG A 135 -10.18 -7.68 -29.82
C ARG A 135 -11.24 -6.64 -30.20
N ARG A 136 -12.40 -7.08 -30.69
CA ARG A 136 -13.53 -6.19 -30.99
C ARG A 136 -14.05 -5.47 -29.74
N LEU A 137 -14.11 -6.15 -28.58
CA LEU A 137 -14.50 -5.52 -27.30
C LEU A 137 -13.51 -4.43 -26.87
N ALA A 138 -12.21 -4.64 -27.12
CA ALA A 138 -11.19 -3.64 -26.83
C ALA A 138 -11.26 -2.45 -27.81
N GLU A 139 -11.41 -2.71 -29.12
CA GLU A 139 -11.49 -1.68 -30.17
C GLU A 139 -12.73 -0.79 -30.03
N THR A 140 -13.86 -1.37 -29.63
CA THR A 140 -15.10 -0.62 -29.35
C THR A 140 -15.07 0.15 -28.04
N GLY A 141 -14.04 -0.06 -27.20
CA GLY A 141 -13.93 0.58 -25.89
C GLY A 141 -14.80 -0.05 -24.79
N LEU A 142 -15.52 -1.15 -25.07
CA LEU A 142 -16.39 -1.78 -24.05
C LEU A 142 -15.58 -2.28 -22.84
N THR A 143 -14.35 -2.76 -23.07
CA THR A 143 -13.44 -3.14 -21.98
C THR A 143 -13.10 -1.97 -21.06
N ASP A 144 -12.92 -0.77 -21.60
CA ASP A 144 -12.64 0.43 -20.79
C ASP A 144 -13.89 0.91 -20.03
N TYR A 145 -15.06 0.85 -20.68
CA TYR A 145 -16.34 1.11 -20.00
C TYR A 145 -16.55 0.17 -18.83
N GLN A 146 -16.42 -1.15 -19.05
CA GLN A 146 -16.57 -2.15 -18.00
C GLN A 146 -15.57 -1.91 -16.87
N ARG A 147 -14.32 -1.54 -17.20
CA ARG A 147 -13.32 -1.19 -16.18
C ARG A 147 -13.80 -0.05 -15.28
N LYS A 148 -14.38 1.01 -15.83
CA LYS A 148 -14.89 2.16 -15.06
C LYS A 148 -16.11 1.81 -14.20
N VAL A 149 -16.94 0.86 -14.64
CA VAL A 149 -18.13 0.43 -13.88
C VAL A 149 -17.74 -0.44 -12.68
N TRP A 150 -16.79 -1.36 -12.85
CA TRP A 150 -16.46 -2.34 -11.81
C TRP A 150 -15.28 -1.96 -10.93
N HIS A 151 -14.34 -1.15 -11.43
CA HIS A 151 -13.20 -0.70 -10.63
C HIS A 151 -13.44 0.72 -10.14
N SER A 152 -13.25 0.91 -8.83
CA SER A 152 -13.22 2.24 -8.24
C SER A 152 -12.09 3.05 -8.89
N PRO A 153 -12.38 4.28 -9.38
CA PRO A 153 -11.35 5.15 -9.92
C PRO A 153 -10.37 5.53 -8.81
N LYS A 154 -9.15 5.89 -9.21
CA LYS A 154 -8.17 6.45 -8.29
C LYS A 154 -8.77 7.68 -7.59
N PRO A 155 -8.79 7.72 -6.23
CA PRO A 155 -9.28 8.88 -5.52
C PRO A 155 -8.40 10.09 -5.86
N ARG A 156 -9.05 11.19 -6.27
CA ARG A 156 -8.34 12.42 -6.62
C ARG A 156 -8.09 13.21 -5.34
N CYS A 157 -6.85 13.63 -5.13
CA CYS A 157 -6.52 14.64 -4.13
C CYS A 157 -7.08 15.98 -4.62
N VAL A 158 -8.22 16.39 -4.07
CA VAL A 158 -8.72 17.76 -4.19
C VAL A 158 -7.98 18.59 -3.15
N LYS A 159 -6.99 19.37 -3.58
CA LYS A 159 -6.29 20.31 -2.68
C LYS A 159 -7.22 21.47 -2.35
N GLN A 160 -8.20 21.23 -1.49
CA GLN A 160 -8.93 22.32 -0.86
C GLN A 160 -7.94 22.98 0.10
N ILE A 161 -7.56 24.22 -0.23
CA ILE A 161 -6.63 25.00 0.58
C ILE A 161 -7.34 25.32 1.89
N HIS A 162 -7.13 24.49 2.91
CA HIS A 162 -7.61 24.80 4.24
C HIS A 162 -6.70 25.86 4.86
N ILE A 163 -7.30 26.86 5.52
CA ILE A 163 -6.60 27.97 6.19
C ILE A 163 -5.55 27.44 7.20
N ALA A 164 -5.77 26.25 7.76
CA ALA A 164 -4.82 25.59 8.66
C ALA A 164 -3.50 25.15 7.99
N ASP A 165 -3.51 24.79 6.70
CA ASP A 165 -2.29 24.35 5.98
C ASP A 165 -1.45 25.55 5.48
N LEU A 166 -2.02 26.76 5.54
CA LEU A 166 -1.32 28.04 5.30
C LEU A 166 -0.65 28.59 6.56
N SER A 167 -0.81 27.93 7.71
CA SER A 167 -0.16 28.38 8.94
C SER A 167 1.34 28.10 8.83
N VAL A 168 2.10 29.14 8.47
CA VAL A 168 3.55 29.07 8.38
C VAL A 168 4.11 28.90 9.79
N ASP A 169 4.85 27.82 10.00
CA ASP A 169 5.40 27.51 11.31
C ASP A 169 6.51 28.51 11.66
N LEU A 170 6.51 29.02 12.89
CA LEU A 170 7.45 30.04 13.36
C LEU A 170 8.90 29.60 13.20
N GLU A 171 9.16 28.29 13.24
CA GLU A 171 10.48 27.70 13.02
C GLU A 171 11.03 28.03 11.62
N THR A 172 10.19 28.03 10.60
CA THR A 172 10.64 28.37 9.22
C THR A 172 10.97 29.86 9.07
N PHE A 173 10.27 30.74 9.81
CA PHE A 173 10.49 32.19 9.78
C PHE A 173 11.55 32.69 10.79
N ALA A 174 11.96 31.83 11.74
CA ALA A 174 12.91 32.19 12.79
C ALA A 174 14.25 32.72 12.23
N SER A 175 14.73 32.14 11.13
CA SER A 175 15.98 32.58 10.48
C SER A 175 15.94 34.04 10.03
N ALA A 176 14.82 34.49 9.46
CA ALA A 176 14.62 35.87 9.04
C ALA A 176 14.56 36.83 10.24
N LEU A 177 13.90 36.42 11.33
CA LEU A 177 13.85 37.19 12.58
C LEU A 177 15.23 37.37 13.21
N PHE A 178 16.08 36.34 13.21
CA PHE A 178 17.45 36.47 13.72
C PHE A 178 18.26 37.47 12.92
N ILE A 179 18.21 37.43 11.58
CA ILE A 179 18.90 38.40 10.72
C ILE A 179 18.45 39.82 11.03
N LEU A 180 17.15 40.03 11.24
CA LEU A 180 16.58 41.33 11.59
C LEU A 180 17.09 41.84 12.95
N ILE A 181 17.12 40.98 13.98
CA ILE A 181 17.64 41.32 15.31
C ILE A 181 19.13 41.68 15.24
N PHE A 182 19.93 40.89 14.51
CA PHE A 182 21.35 41.19 14.31
C PHE A 182 21.57 42.51 13.57
N GLY A 183 20.76 42.80 12.54
CA GLY A 183 20.81 44.08 11.83
C GLY A 183 20.50 45.27 12.74
N TYR A 184 19.48 45.15 13.59
CA TYR A 184 19.13 46.18 14.57
C TYR A 184 20.23 46.40 15.61
N ALA A 185 20.80 45.33 16.15
CA ALA A 185 21.91 45.40 17.10
C ALA A 185 23.16 46.07 16.49
N ALA A 186 23.51 45.72 15.25
CA ALA A 186 24.64 46.33 14.54
C ALA A 186 24.42 47.84 14.31
N SER A 187 23.21 48.24 13.92
CA SER A 187 22.87 49.66 13.73
C SER A 187 22.98 50.46 15.04
N LEU A 188 22.45 49.92 16.15
CA LEU A 188 22.59 50.55 17.46
C LEU A 188 24.04 50.65 17.92
N LEU A 189 24.87 49.64 17.65
CA LEU A 189 26.29 49.68 17.99
C LEU A 189 27.01 50.80 17.22
N VAL A 190 26.78 50.93 15.91
CA VAL A 190 27.38 52.00 15.10
C VAL A 190 26.96 53.37 15.61
N LEU A 191 25.66 53.57 15.87
CA LEU A 191 25.14 54.83 16.44
C LEU A 191 25.79 55.15 17.80
N SER A 192 25.94 54.14 18.66
CA SER A 192 26.57 54.30 19.98
C SER A 192 28.02 54.77 19.87
N ILE A 193 28.78 54.16 18.95
CA ILE A 193 30.18 54.51 18.67
C ILE A 193 30.27 55.95 18.17
N GLU A 194 29.40 56.36 17.25
CA GLU A 194 29.37 57.72 16.72
C GLU A 194 29.12 58.78 17.81
N ILE A 195 28.14 58.53 18.69
CA ILE A 195 27.81 59.43 19.80
C ILE A 195 28.99 59.54 20.79
N ILE A 196 29.65 58.42 21.10
CA ILE A 196 30.82 58.40 21.98
C ILE A 196 31.98 59.17 21.37
N GLN A 197 32.25 58.95 20.07
CA GLN A 197 33.30 59.65 19.33
C GLN A 197 33.05 61.16 19.30
N HIS A 198 31.81 61.59 19.02
CA HIS A 198 31.42 62.99 18.98
C HIS A 198 31.55 63.64 20.36
N LYS A 199 31.12 62.97 21.43
CA LYS A 199 31.28 63.49 22.81
C LYS A 199 32.75 63.56 23.23
N LEU A 200 33.59 62.61 22.85
CA LEU A 200 35.03 62.63 23.14
C LEU A 200 35.73 63.77 22.38
N TRP A 201 35.37 64.00 21.11
CA TRP A 201 35.91 65.09 20.30
C TRP A 201 35.53 66.47 20.81
N GLN A 202 34.32 66.66 21.35
CA GLN A 202 33.93 67.96 21.94
C GLN A 202 34.49 68.21 23.33
N ARG A 203 34.97 67.17 24.01
CA ARG A 203 35.54 67.28 25.37
C ARG A 203 37.05 67.56 25.34
N PHE A 204 37.69 67.35 24.19
CA PHE A 204 39.08 67.70 23.91
C PHE A 204 39.16 69.09 23.26
#